data_AF-A0A1C5LKK5-F1
#
_entry.id   AF-A0A1C5LKK5-F1
#
_cell.length_a   1.000
_cell.length_b   1.000
_cell.length_c   1.000
_cell.angle_alpha   90.00
_cell.angle_beta   90.00
_cell.angle_gamma   90.00
#
_symmetry.space_group_name_H-M   'P 1'
#
loop_
_entity.id
_entity.type
_entity.pdbx_description
1 polymer ?
#
loop_
_entity_poly.entity_id
_entity_poly.type
_entity_poly.pdbx_seq_one_letter_code
_entity_poly.pdbx_strand_id
1 'polypeptide(L)' 'MSKLLLDIIGNECKITILGICEVKGTIIDIDDTWIKFKYRKKGQVILIRKCFVSSILSL' A
#
# COMPACT_ATOMS: atom_id res chain seq x y z
N MET A 1 -7.17 0.85 -16.22
CA MET A 1 -6.26 0.24 -15.23
C MET A 1 -4.83 0.57 -15.61
N SER A 2 -4.21 1.51 -14.90
CA SER A 2 -2.84 1.96 -15.20
C SER A 2 -1.83 0.88 -14.81
N LYS A 3 -0.98 0.47 -15.77
CA LYS A 3 0.08 -0.56 -15.60
C LYS A 3 0.93 -0.39 -14.32
N LEU A 4 1.12 0.85 -13.88
CA LEU A 4 1.85 1.19 -12.65
C LEU A 4 1.28 0.57 -11.37
N LEU A 5 -0.05 0.38 -11.27
CA LEU A 5 -0.65 -0.20 -10.05
C LEU A 5 -0.41 -1.71 -9.98
N LEU A 6 -0.29 -2.39 -11.11
CA LEU A 6 -0.04 -3.83 -11.19
C LEU A 6 1.43 -4.16 -10.88
N ASP A 7 2.37 -3.32 -11.32
CA ASP A 7 3.80 -3.48 -11.04
C ASP A 7 4.16 -3.30 -9.55
N ILE A 8 3.35 -2.53 -8.83
CA ILE A 8 3.53 -2.26 -7.39
C ILE A 8 2.97 -3.41 -6.53
N ILE A 9 2.06 -4.23 -7.06
CA ILE A 9 1.49 -5.37 -6.36
C ILE A 9 2.55 -6.47 -6.22
N GLY A 10 2.80 -6.90 -4.99
CA GLY A 10 3.82 -7.91 -4.67
C GLY A 10 5.20 -7.33 -4.32
N ASN A 11 5.45 -6.05 -4.60
CA ASN A 11 6.70 -5.38 -4.22
C ASN A 11 6.64 -4.79 -2.80
N GLU A 12 7.81 -4.71 -2.15
CA GLU A 12 7.94 -3.99 -0.89
C GLU A 12 7.73 -2.49 -1.14
N CYS A 13 6.69 -1.94 -0.52
CA CYS A 13 6.30 -0.56 -0.67
C CYS A 13 6.21 0.13 0.69
N LYS A 14 6.53 1.41 0.68
CA LYS A 14 6.32 2.32 1.79
C LYS A 14 5.10 3.18 1.47
N ILE A 15 4.04 3.04 2.23
CA ILE A 15 2.81 3.84 2.12
C ILE A 15 2.86 4.95 3.15
N THR A 16 2.68 6.19 2.71
CA THR A 16 2.49 7.34 3.60
C THR A 16 1.00 7.67 3.68
N ILE A 17 0.44 7.50 4.87
CA ILE A 17 -0.96 7.74 5.20
C ILE A 17 -1.08 9.16 5.78
N LEU A 18 -1.95 9.98 5.18
CA LEU A 18 -2.27 11.35 5.60
C LEU A 18 -1.05 12.29 5.75
N GLY A 19 0.10 11.94 5.16
CA GLY A 19 1.35 12.68 5.29
C GLY A 19 2.08 12.55 6.63
N ILE A 20 1.56 11.74 7.58
CA ILE A 20 2.09 11.64 8.96
C ILE A 20 2.50 10.21 9.32
N CYS A 21 1.75 9.23 8.82
CA CYS A 21 1.94 7.83 9.19
C CYS A 21 2.60 7.06 8.05
N GLU A 22 3.85 6.70 8.23
CA GLU A 22 4.58 5.91 7.25
C GLU A 22 4.57 4.43 7.60
N VAL A 23 4.22 3.60 6.62
CA VAL A 23 4.00 2.17 6.80
C VAL A 23 4.79 1.39 5.77
N LYS A 24 5.61 0.42 6.21
CA LYS A 24 6.40 -0.47 5.33
C LYS A 24 5.83 -1.88 5.30
N GLY A 25 5.76 -2.46 4.10
CA GLY A 25 5.12 -3.75 3.86
C GLY A 25 4.93 -4.03 2.38
N THR A 26 4.05 -4.96 2.06
CA THR A 26 3.81 -5.42 0.69
C THR A 26 2.36 -5.12 0.32
N ILE A 27 2.14 -4.50 -0.83
CA ILE A 27 0.77 -4.35 -1.36
C ILE A 27 0.37 -5.68 -1.97
N ILE A 28 -0.68 -6.31 -1.43
CA ILE A 28 -1.22 -7.57 -1.98
C ILE A 28 -2.18 -7.26 -3.12
N ASP A 29 -2.99 -6.22 -2.95
CA ASP A 29 -4.11 -5.96 -3.84
C ASP A 29 -4.52 -4.49 -3.76
N ILE A 30 -4.96 -3.93 -4.88
CA ILE A 30 -5.47 -2.56 -4.97
C ILE A 30 -6.81 -2.60 -5.69
N ASP A 31 -7.87 -2.34 -4.93
CA ASP A 31 -9.20 -2.05 -5.45
C ASP A 31 -9.34 -0.54 -5.72
N ASP A 32 -10.46 -0.15 -6.33
CA ASP A 32 -10.77 1.26 -6.61
C ASP A 32 -10.79 2.11 -5.33
N THR A 33 -11.26 1.54 -4.21
CA THR A 33 -11.44 2.25 -2.93
C THR A 33 -10.47 1.81 -1.84
N TRP A 34 -9.97 0.57 -1.89
CA TRP A 34 -9.21 -0.06 -0.82
C TRP A 34 -7.88 -0.61 -1.31
N ILE A 35 -6.87 -0.56 -0.44
CA ILE A 35 -5.55 -1.15 -0.66
C ILE A 35 -5.36 -2.22 0.41
N LYS A 36 -5.20 -3.48 0.00
CA LYS A 36 -4.79 -4.56 0.90
C LYS A 36 -3.29 -4.49 1.07
N PHE A 37 -2.86 -4.23 2.29
CA PHE A 37 -1.47 -4.04 2.63
C PHE A 37 -1.05 -5.01 3.72
N LYS A 38 0.03 -5.76 3.49
CA LYS A 38 0.60 -6.69 4.46
C LYS A 38 1.82 -6.07 5.14
N TYR A 39 1.77 -5.95 6.46
CA TYR A 39 2.91 -5.46 7.23
C TYR A 39 4.06 -6.46 7.27
N ARG A 40 5.29 -5.96 7.09
CA ARG A 40 6.52 -6.76 7.24
C ARG A 40 6.74 -7.25 8.68
N LYS A 41 6.37 -6.44 9.69
CA LYS A 41 6.71 -6.71 11.11
C LYS A 41 5.81 -7.72 11.83
N LYS A 42 4.56 -7.91 11.39
CA LYS A 42 3.57 -8.70 12.14
C LYS A 42 2.82 -9.73 11.28
N GLY A 43 3.06 -9.78 9.97
CA GLY A 43 2.25 -10.60 9.05
C GLY A 43 0.77 -10.20 8.99
N GLN A 44 0.37 -9.12 9.66
CA GLN A 44 -0.99 -8.60 9.64
C GLN A 44 -1.27 -7.93 8.30
N VAL A 45 -2.41 -8.32 7.73
CA VAL A 45 -2.98 -7.67 6.54
C VAL A 45 -3.97 -6.63 7.02
N ILE A 46 -3.82 -5.39 6.53
CA ILE A 46 -4.73 -4.29 6.79
C ILE A 46 -5.35 -3.81 5.48
N LEU A 47 -6.55 -3.26 5.60
CA LEU A 47 -7.24 -2.58 4.52
C LEU A 47 -7.11 -1.08 4.74
N ILE A 48 -6.42 -0.40 3.83
CA ILE A 48 -6.25 1.05 3.85
C ILE A 48 -7.16 1.65 2.79
N ARG A 49 -7.94 2.68 3.14
CA ARG A 49 -8.72 3.41 2.14
C ARG A 49 -7.79 4.26 1.29
N LYS A 50 -7.94 4.20 -0.03
CA LYS A 50 -7.07 4.90 -0.99
C LYS A 50 -7.03 6.41 -0.77
N CYS A 51 -8.13 7.02 -0.33
CA CYS A 51 -8.20 8.45 -0.02
C CYS A 51 -7.27 8.90 1.12
N PHE A 52 -6.85 7.98 1.99
CA PHE A 52 -5.90 8.29 3.06
C PHE A 52 -4.45 8.11 2.65
N VAL A 53 -4.20 7.51 1.48
CA VAL A 53 -2.84 7.31 0.98
C VAL A 53 -2.39 8.58 0.26
N SER A 54 -1.40 9.25 0.83
CA SER A 54 -0.79 10.44 0.24
C SER A 54 0.24 10.05 -0.81
N SER A 55 1.10 9.07 -0.50
CA SER A 55 2.16 8.61 -1.40
C SER A 55 2.42 7.12 -1.24
N ILE A 56 2.76 6.45 -2.34
CA ILE A 56 3.25 5.07 -2.37
C ILE A 56 4.66 5.13 -2.96
N LEU A 57 5.65 4.75 -2.16
CA LEU A 57 7.04 4.63 -2.60
C LEU A 57 7.34 3.14 -2.79
N SER A 58 7.63 2.72 -4.02
CA SER A 58 8.20 1.39 -4.27
C SER A 58 9.67 1.43 -3.88
N LEU A 59 10.14 0.44 -3.11
CA LEU A 59 11.55 0.24 -2.77
C LEU A 59 12.23 -0.71 -3.75
#